data_AF-A0A2T2SL13-F1
#
_entry.id   AF-A0A2T2SL13-F1
#
_cell.length_a   1.000
_cell.length_b   1.000
_cell.length_c   1.000
_cell.angle_alpha   90.00
_cell.angle_beta   90.00
_cell.angle_gamma   90.00
#
_symmetry.space_group_name_H-M   'P 1'
#
loop_
_entity.id
_entity.type
_entity.pdbx_description
1 polymer ?
#
loop_
_entity_poly.entity_id
_entity_poly.type
_entity_poly.pdbx_seq_one_letter_code
_entity_poly.pdbx_strand_id
1 'polypeptide(L)'
;MSQKSSPPPESSSADVATSPQESTDGHATNGISVATRSAKNGSHQYSLSESDLTTDDRTNEDIFETDISEEVYEQNYQYGTDDRVPDTWYRNARAMASVEDDIELWTQRFYQLLSGKGLDTGPFPFTPGGRIFANAGTGLGKATLINCLAGETLVLTDQGR
;
A
#
# COMPACT_ATOMS: atom_id res chain seq x y z
N MET A 1 55.04 19.31 -27.20
CA MET A 1 53.68 19.47 -26.64
C MET A 1 52.90 20.35 -27.59
N SER A 2 52.05 19.77 -28.44
CA SER A 2 51.26 20.54 -29.41
C SER A 2 49.90 19.90 -29.55
N GLN A 3 48.87 20.53 -28.98
CA GLN A 3 47.48 20.29 -29.36
C GLN A 3 46.89 21.62 -29.82
N LYS A 4 46.33 21.59 -31.04
CA LYS A 4 45.67 22.71 -31.72
C LYS A 4 44.23 22.85 -31.22
N SER A 5 43.81 24.08 -30.96
CA SER A 5 42.42 24.48 -30.71
C SER A 5 41.63 24.61 -32.01
N SER A 6 40.34 24.30 -31.98
CA SER A 6 39.37 24.58 -33.05
C SER A 6 38.30 25.58 -32.55
N PRO A 7 37.80 26.51 -33.40
CA PRO A 7 36.79 27.51 -33.04
C PRO A 7 35.35 27.07 -33.41
N PRO A 8 34.30 27.82 -32.98
CA PRO A 8 32.89 27.43 -33.14
C PRO A 8 32.28 27.97 -34.46
N PRO A 9 31.12 27.46 -34.90
CA PRO A 9 30.36 28.11 -35.98
C PRO A 9 29.24 29.03 -35.46
N GLU A 10 29.10 30.16 -36.17
CA GLU A 10 28.09 31.21 -36.01
C GLU A 10 26.75 30.91 -36.73
N SER A 11 25.80 31.79 -36.42
CA SER A 11 24.35 31.90 -36.68
C SER A 11 23.81 31.67 -38.11
N SER A 12 22.52 31.31 -38.16
CA SER A 12 21.60 31.68 -39.24
C SER A 12 20.29 32.21 -38.64
N SER A 13 19.86 33.36 -39.14
CA SER A 13 18.71 34.17 -38.71
C SER A 13 17.42 33.74 -39.40
N ALA A 14 16.26 33.84 -38.71
CA ALA A 14 14.96 33.91 -39.37
C ALA A 14 13.93 34.70 -38.53
N ASP A 15 13.52 35.80 -39.14
CA ASP A 15 12.35 36.69 -39.06
C ASP A 15 11.28 36.64 -37.95
N VAL A 16 10.88 37.87 -37.60
CA VAL A 16 9.72 38.29 -36.82
C VAL A 16 8.49 38.40 -37.73
N ALA A 17 7.34 37.84 -37.30
CA ALA A 17 6.05 38.53 -37.13
C ALA A 17 4.84 37.57 -37.23
N THR A 18 4.04 37.50 -36.15
CA THR A 18 2.55 37.68 -36.14
C THR A 18 1.95 37.01 -34.89
N SER A 19 1.18 37.78 -34.12
CA SER A 19 0.23 37.32 -33.09
C SER A 19 -1.19 37.73 -33.54
N PRO A 20 -2.30 37.39 -32.84
CA PRO A 20 -2.61 36.25 -31.96
C PRO A 20 -3.98 35.59 -32.33
N GLN A 21 -4.27 34.36 -31.89
CA GLN A 21 -5.64 34.00 -31.48
C GLN A 21 -5.64 32.93 -30.37
N GLU A 22 -6.49 33.22 -29.39
CA GLU A 22 -6.86 32.50 -28.18
C GLU A 22 -7.60 31.19 -28.50
N SER A 23 -7.24 30.09 -27.83
CA SER A 23 -8.09 28.89 -27.76
C SER A 23 -7.96 28.26 -26.37
N THR A 24 -9.12 28.10 -25.74
CA THR A 24 -9.34 27.49 -24.44
C THR A 24 -9.25 25.97 -24.58
N ASP A 25 -8.27 25.33 -23.93
CA ASP A 25 -8.27 23.88 -23.80
C ASP A 25 -8.19 23.47 -22.33
N GLY A 26 -9.25 22.80 -21.90
CA GLY A 26 -9.40 22.20 -20.59
C GLY A 26 -8.35 21.11 -20.36
N HIS A 27 -7.76 21.12 -19.17
CA HIS A 27 -6.82 20.11 -18.73
C HIS A 27 -7.57 18.81 -18.42
N ALA A 28 -7.72 17.95 -19.43
CA ALA A 28 -8.21 16.59 -19.26
C ALA A 28 -7.13 15.75 -18.55
N THR A 29 -7.35 15.41 -17.29
CA THR A 29 -6.54 14.45 -16.55
C THR A 29 -6.86 13.04 -17.09
N ASN A 30 -5.90 12.42 -17.78
CA ASN A 30 -5.98 11.01 -18.15
C ASN A 30 -5.77 10.13 -16.92
N GLY A 31 -6.82 9.97 -16.11
CA GLY A 31 -6.89 8.92 -15.10
C GLY A 31 -6.98 7.56 -15.79
N ILE A 32 -5.88 6.82 -15.84
CA ILE A 32 -5.92 5.41 -16.19
C ILE A 32 -6.60 4.70 -15.01
N SER A 33 -7.92 4.51 -15.07
CA SER A 33 -8.60 3.67 -14.09
C SER A 33 -8.18 2.23 -14.34
N VAL A 34 -7.28 1.72 -13.50
CA VAL A 34 -6.99 0.29 -13.48
C VAL A 34 -8.20 -0.39 -12.83
N ALA A 35 -9.02 -1.04 -13.66
CA ALA A 35 -10.11 -1.88 -13.17
C ALA A 35 -9.51 -2.96 -12.24
N THR A 36 -9.77 -2.84 -10.94
CA THR A 36 -9.44 -3.87 -9.96
C THR A 36 -10.27 -5.09 -10.31
N ARG A 37 -9.60 -6.07 -10.90
CA ARG A 37 -10.22 -7.34 -11.27
C ARG A 37 -10.55 -8.02 -9.95
N SER A 38 -11.83 -8.06 -9.58
CA SER A 38 -12.34 -8.86 -8.48
C SER A 38 -11.94 -10.31 -8.71
N ALA A 39 -10.76 -10.70 -8.21
CA ALA A 39 -10.27 -12.06 -8.27
C ALA A 39 -11.08 -12.89 -7.29
N LYS A 40 -12.12 -13.57 -7.79
CA LYS A 40 -12.74 -14.69 -7.10
C LYS A 40 -11.73 -15.84 -7.03
N ASN A 41 -10.80 -15.80 -6.09
CA ASN A 41 -9.95 -16.94 -5.74
C ASN A 41 -10.51 -17.58 -4.47
N GLY A 42 -11.22 -18.69 -4.68
CA GLY A 42 -11.71 -19.55 -3.62
C GLY A 42 -10.58 -20.24 -2.85
N SER A 43 -10.91 -20.59 -1.60
CA SER A 43 -10.24 -21.50 -0.64
C SER A 43 -9.35 -20.96 0.48
N HIS A 44 -8.98 -19.67 0.52
CA HIS A 44 -8.40 -19.04 1.73
C HIS A 44 -8.91 -17.61 1.99
N GLN A 45 -10.09 -17.28 1.47
CA GLN A 45 -10.72 -15.99 1.74
C GLN A 45 -11.47 -16.08 3.07
N TYR A 46 -10.95 -15.40 4.10
CA TYR A 46 -11.71 -15.19 5.33
C TYR A 46 -12.92 -14.31 4.98
N SER A 47 -14.11 -14.90 5.01
CA SER A 47 -15.36 -14.15 5.08
C SER A 47 -15.51 -13.70 6.53
N LEU A 48 -15.47 -12.40 6.77
CA LEU A 48 -15.67 -11.80 8.10
C LEU A 48 -17.10 -12.11 8.54
N SER A 49 -17.30 -13.14 9.38
CA SER A 49 -18.61 -13.45 9.96
C SER A 49 -18.82 -12.62 11.24
N GLU A 50 -19.38 -11.43 11.05
CA GLU A 50 -20.26 -10.58 11.89
C GLU A 50 -20.39 -10.66 13.44
N SER A 51 -19.66 -11.46 14.24
CA SER A 51 -19.87 -11.44 15.70
C SER A 51 -18.85 -10.68 16.54
N ASP A 52 -17.76 -10.18 15.93
CA ASP A 52 -16.81 -9.25 16.56
C ASP A 52 -16.21 -8.29 15.52
N LEU A 53 -17.06 -7.76 14.62
CA LEU A 53 -16.68 -6.56 13.87
C LEU A 53 -16.41 -5.45 14.89
N THR A 54 -15.12 -5.29 15.21
CA THR A 54 -14.47 -4.02 15.52
C THR A 54 -15.44 -2.93 15.95
N THR A 55 -15.52 -2.65 17.26
CA THR A 55 -16.15 -1.44 17.82
C THR A 55 -15.45 -0.15 17.40
N ASP A 56 -14.70 -0.18 16.30
CA ASP A 56 -13.87 0.88 15.76
C ASP A 56 -14.58 1.48 14.55
N ASP A 57 -15.25 2.58 14.81
CA ASP A 57 -16.05 3.36 13.88
C ASP A 57 -15.23 4.41 13.13
N ARG A 58 -13.91 4.50 13.40
CA ARG A 58 -13.02 5.43 12.71
C ARG A 58 -13.09 5.24 11.20
N THR A 59 -13.18 6.34 10.47
CA THR A 59 -13.08 6.38 9.02
C THR A 59 -11.64 6.62 8.60
N ASN A 60 -11.37 6.64 7.29
CA ASN A 60 -10.02 7.00 6.81
C ASN A 60 -9.72 8.48 7.09
N GLU A 61 -10.73 9.35 7.03
CA GLU A 61 -10.61 10.77 7.35
C GLU A 61 -10.25 11.02 8.83
N ASP A 62 -10.65 10.12 9.73
CA ASP A 62 -10.24 10.16 11.14
C ASP A 62 -8.76 9.76 11.35
N ILE A 63 -8.14 9.12 10.35
CA ILE A 63 -6.84 8.45 10.47
C ILE A 63 -5.73 9.18 9.70
N PHE A 64 -6.02 9.64 8.48
CA PHE A 64 -5.02 10.28 7.64
C PHE A 64 -5.04 11.80 7.80
N GLU A 65 -3.86 12.37 8.05
CA GLU A 65 -3.68 13.83 8.08
C GLU A 65 -3.48 14.44 6.69
N THR A 66 -3.14 13.61 5.69
CA THR A 66 -2.76 14.06 4.34
C THR A 66 -3.25 13.09 3.27
N ASP A 67 -3.72 13.64 2.15
CA ASP A 67 -4.21 12.88 0.98
C ASP A 67 -3.16 11.90 0.44
N ILE A 68 -1.87 12.28 0.47
CA ILE A 68 -0.79 11.41 -0.02
C ILE A 68 -0.62 10.15 0.84
N SER A 69 -0.93 10.22 2.14
CA SER A 69 -0.83 9.07 3.02
C SER A 69 -1.97 8.10 2.80
N GLU A 70 -3.17 8.61 2.55
CA GLU A 70 -4.33 7.82 2.16
C GLU A 70 -4.10 7.14 0.81
N GLU A 71 -3.64 7.89 -0.21
CA GLU A 71 -3.33 7.33 -1.53
C GLU A 71 -2.30 6.21 -1.46
N VAL A 72 -1.23 6.39 -0.67
CA VAL A 72 -0.23 5.33 -0.45
C VAL A 72 -0.86 4.11 0.19
N TYR A 73 -1.79 4.28 1.13
CA TYR A 73 -2.50 3.18 1.75
C TYR A 73 -3.39 2.42 0.77
N GLU A 74 -4.23 3.14 0.02
CA GLU A 74 -5.15 2.55 -0.96
C GLU A 74 -4.39 1.75 -2.04
N GLN A 75 -3.26 2.28 -2.51
CA GLN A 75 -2.48 1.63 -3.57
C GLN A 75 -1.69 0.41 -3.09
N ASN A 76 -1.20 0.42 -1.84
CA ASN A 76 -0.18 -0.55 -1.41
C ASN A 76 -0.66 -1.53 -0.32
N TYR A 77 -1.68 -1.18 0.45
CA TYR A 77 -2.04 -1.89 1.68
C TYR A 77 -3.50 -2.29 1.78
N GLN A 78 -4.42 -1.49 1.21
CA GLN A 78 -5.84 -1.81 1.18
C GLN A 78 -6.07 -3.06 0.31
N TYR A 79 -6.67 -4.08 0.91
CA TYR A 79 -7.11 -5.26 0.19
C TYR A 79 -8.59 -5.11 -0.20
N GLY A 80 -9.05 -5.77 -1.26
CA GLY A 80 -10.42 -5.57 -1.79
C GLY A 80 -11.58 -5.95 -0.86
N THR A 81 -11.28 -6.44 0.36
CA THR A 81 -12.26 -6.67 1.43
C THR A 81 -12.16 -5.66 2.58
N ASP A 82 -11.21 -4.73 2.51
CA ASP A 82 -10.97 -3.70 3.52
C ASP A 82 -11.60 -2.40 3.03
N ASP A 83 -12.66 -1.92 3.68
CA ASP A 83 -13.31 -0.66 3.29
C ASP A 83 -12.60 0.54 3.93
N ARG A 84 -12.08 0.34 5.15
CA ARG A 84 -11.38 1.37 5.95
C ARG A 84 -10.11 0.80 6.57
N VAL A 85 -9.20 1.66 7.02
CA VAL A 85 -7.97 1.25 7.71
C VAL A 85 -8.22 0.30 8.91
N PRO A 86 -9.26 0.46 9.74
CA PRO A 86 -9.63 -0.52 10.76
C PRO A 86 -9.80 -1.95 10.26
N ASP A 87 -10.30 -2.13 9.04
CA ASP A 87 -10.52 -3.45 8.44
C ASP A 87 -9.16 -4.09 8.08
N THR A 88 -8.23 -3.31 7.52
CA THR A 88 -6.84 -3.75 7.29
C THR A 88 -6.14 -4.14 8.58
N TRP A 89 -6.28 -3.35 9.65
CA TRP A 89 -5.69 -3.70 10.96
C TRP A 89 -6.28 -5.00 11.50
N TYR A 90 -7.60 -5.18 11.41
CA TYR A 90 -8.26 -6.40 11.88
C TYR A 90 -7.82 -7.62 11.08
N ARG A 91 -7.78 -7.53 9.75
CA ARG A 91 -7.25 -8.58 8.87
C ARG A 91 -5.84 -8.98 9.26
N ASN A 92 -4.95 -8.00 9.47
CA ASN A 92 -3.57 -8.25 9.91
C ASN A 92 -3.54 -8.91 11.29
N ALA A 93 -4.27 -8.36 12.26
CA ALA A 93 -4.32 -8.87 13.63
C ALA A 93 -4.80 -10.33 13.68
N ARG A 94 -5.89 -10.66 12.99
CA ARG A 94 -6.44 -12.02 12.94
C ARG A 94 -5.51 -12.99 12.23
N ALA A 95 -4.85 -12.55 11.15
CA ALA A 95 -3.87 -13.37 10.44
C ALA A 95 -2.65 -13.71 11.33
N MET A 96 -2.11 -12.71 12.05
CA MET A 96 -1.01 -12.93 12.99
C MET A 96 -1.43 -13.80 14.18
N ALA A 97 -2.65 -13.64 14.69
CA ALA A 97 -3.16 -14.44 15.79
C ALA A 97 -3.46 -15.91 15.42
N SER A 98 -3.56 -16.24 14.13
CA SER A 98 -3.98 -17.58 13.68
C SER A 98 -3.04 -18.72 14.07
N VAL A 99 -1.79 -18.40 14.47
CA VAL A 99 -0.79 -19.37 14.92
C VAL A 99 -0.73 -19.49 16.45
N GLU A 100 -1.51 -18.70 17.17
CA GLU A 100 -1.56 -18.68 18.63
C GLU A 100 -2.65 -19.62 19.17
N ASP A 101 -2.51 -20.04 20.42
CA ASP A 101 -3.47 -20.95 21.07
C ASP A 101 -4.85 -20.29 21.30
N ASP A 102 -4.86 -19.01 21.67
CA ASP A 102 -6.07 -18.20 21.91
C ASP A 102 -6.18 -17.09 20.86
N ILE A 103 -6.74 -17.43 19.70
CA ILE A 103 -6.77 -16.57 18.53
C ILE A 103 -7.57 -15.29 18.83
N GLU A 104 -8.68 -15.38 19.56
CA GLU A 104 -9.53 -14.24 19.92
C GLU A 104 -8.79 -13.23 20.80
N LEU A 105 -8.15 -13.70 21.88
CA LEU A 105 -7.36 -12.85 22.78
C LEU A 105 -6.22 -12.15 22.03
N TRP A 106 -5.49 -12.89 21.21
CA TRP A 106 -4.34 -12.34 20.48
C TRP A 106 -4.76 -11.42 19.34
N THR A 107 -5.89 -11.68 18.68
CA THR A 107 -6.47 -10.77 17.69
C THR A 107 -6.75 -9.41 18.33
N GLN A 108 -7.38 -9.40 19.51
CA GLN A 108 -7.67 -8.15 20.22
C GLN A 108 -6.38 -7.40 20.60
N ARG A 109 -5.37 -8.10 21.12
CA ARG A 109 -4.09 -7.48 21.53
C ARG A 109 -3.31 -6.92 20.34
N PHE A 110 -3.21 -7.68 19.25
CA PHE A 110 -2.56 -7.19 18.03
C PHE A 110 -3.31 -6.02 17.41
N TYR A 111 -4.64 -6.05 17.43
CA TYR A 111 -5.45 -4.93 16.97
C TYR A 111 -5.17 -3.66 17.79
N GLN A 112 -5.12 -3.75 19.12
CA GLN A 112 -4.78 -2.61 20.00
C GLN A 112 -3.41 -2.02 19.65
N LEU A 113 -2.40 -2.88 19.42
CA LEU A 113 -1.05 -2.45 19.03
C LEU A 113 -0.98 -1.81 17.65
N LEU A 114 -1.72 -2.32 16.66
CA LEU A 114 -1.74 -1.74 15.31
C LEU A 114 -2.49 -0.41 15.26
N SER A 115 -3.62 -0.35 15.98
CA SER A 115 -4.58 0.73 15.88
C SER A 115 -4.36 1.86 16.91
N GLY A 116 -3.59 1.58 17.96
CA GLY A 116 -3.44 2.45 19.14
C GLY A 116 -4.66 2.50 20.05
N LYS A 117 -5.73 1.75 19.74
CA LYS A 117 -6.99 1.84 20.48
C LYS A 117 -6.81 1.37 21.93
N GLY A 118 -7.14 2.24 22.87
CA GLY A 118 -7.05 1.94 24.31
C GLY A 118 -5.62 1.95 24.85
N LEU A 119 -4.66 2.52 24.10
CA LEU A 119 -3.27 2.71 24.54
C LEU A 119 -2.94 4.20 24.66
N ASP A 120 -2.14 4.56 25.67
CA ASP A 120 -1.71 5.95 25.92
C ASP A 120 -0.56 6.41 25.00
N THR A 121 -0.29 5.67 23.93
CA THR A 121 0.88 5.86 23.04
C THR A 121 0.59 6.71 21.81
N GLY A 122 -0.67 7.10 21.58
CA GLY A 122 -1.11 7.72 20.32
C GLY A 122 -1.39 6.69 19.22
N PRO A 123 -1.74 7.14 18.01
CA PRO A 123 -2.08 6.25 16.90
C PRO A 123 -0.86 5.47 16.42
N PHE A 124 -1.07 4.24 15.93
CA PHE A 124 -0.03 3.37 15.36
C PHE A 124 1.19 3.06 16.26
N PRO A 125 1.02 2.56 17.50
CA PRO A 125 2.16 2.22 18.36
C PRO A 125 3.09 1.17 17.76
N PHE A 126 2.59 0.34 16.84
CA PHE A 126 3.36 -0.65 16.12
C PHE A 126 2.92 -0.74 14.66
N THR A 127 3.90 -0.75 13.75
CA THR A 127 3.67 -0.95 12.32
C THR A 127 4.53 -2.13 11.82
N PRO A 128 3.91 -3.22 11.33
CA PRO A 128 4.65 -4.35 10.79
C PRO A 128 5.30 -3.98 9.45
N GLY A 129 6.26 -4.80 9.00
CA GLY A 129 6.90 -4.59 7.70
C GLY A 129 5.89 -4.59 6.55
N GLY A 130 6.12 -3.78 5.51
CA GLY A 130 5.12 -3.53 4.45
C GLY A 130 4.57 -4.79 3.76
N ARG A 131 5.37 -5.86 3.61
CA ARG A 131 4.88 -7.14 3.07
C ARG A 131 3.89 -7.86 3.97
N ILE A 132 4.08 -7.76 5.29
CA ILE A 132 3.13 -8.30 6.27
C ILE A 132 1.84 -7.49 6.16
N PHE A 133 1.95 -6.17 6.26
CA PHE A 133 0.80 -5.26 6.26
C PHE A 133 -0.09 -5.43 5.02
N ALA A 134 0.54 -5.51 3.84
CA ALA A 134 -0.15 -5.68 2.57
C ALA A 134 -0.78 -7.07 2.37
N ASN A 135 -0.17 -8.16 2.89
CA ASN A 135 -0.53 -9.51 2.45
C ASN A 135 -1.11 -10.43 3.54
N ALA A 136 -0.85 -10.16 4.83
CA ALA A 136 -1.34 -11.02 5.90
C ALA A 136 -2.88 -11.10 5.88
N GLY A 137 -3.43 -12.31 5.90
CA GLY A 137 -4.88 -12.53 5.86
C GLY A 137 -5.58 -12.28 4.52
N THR A 138 -4.83 -11.97 3.45
CA THR A 138 -5.39 -11.83 2.10
C THR A 138 -5.49 -13.18 1.39
N GLY A 139 -6.31 -13.26 0.34
CA GLY A 139 -6.36 -14.42 -0.56
C GLY A 139 -5.19 -14.51 -1.55
N LEU A 140 -4.15 -13.68 -1.41
CA LEU A 140 -3.00 -13.61 -2.32
C LEU A 140 -1.96 -14.67 -1.94
N GLY A 141 -2.30 -15.96 -2.12
CA GLY A 141 -1.53 -17.12 -1.63
C GLY A 141 -0.12 -17.33 -2.20
N LYS A 142 0.43 -16.40 -2.98
CA LYS A 142 1.83 -16.43 -3.48
C LYS A 142 2.75 -15.37 -2.87
N ALA A 143 2.22 -14.49 -2.02
CA ALA A 143 3.02 -13.46 -1.39
C ALA A 143 3.70 -13.99 -0.12
N THR A 144 5.02 -13.82 -0.02
CA THR A 144 5.74 -14.08 1.24
C THR A 144 5.60 -12.89 2.18
N LEU A 145 5.43 -13.18 3.48
CA LEU A 145 5.42 -12.17 4.54
C LEU A 145 6.85 -11.75 4.96
N ILE A 146 7.88 -12.45 4.49
CA ILE A 146 9.28 -12.12 4.75
C ILE A 146 9.67 -10.89 3.92
N ASN A 147 10.15 -9.84 4.60
CA ASN A 147 10.62 -8.61 3.96
C ASN A 147 12.09 -8.70 3.52
N CYS A 148 12.97 -9.13 4.42
CA CYS A 148 14.41 -9.09 4.21
C CYS A 148 14.96 -10.50 3.92
N LEU A 149 15.79 -10.61 2.88
CA LEU A 149 16.54 -11.83 2.55
C LEU A 149 18.02 -11.46 2.43
N ALA A 150 18.89 -12.24 3.09
CA ALA A 150 20.32 -12.19 2.85
C ALA A 150 20.72 -13.24 1.80
N GLY A 151 21.87 -13.08 1.14
CA GLY A 151 22.28 -13.97 0.03
C GLY A 151 22.40 -15.44 0.43
N GLU A 152 22.72 -15.70 1.68
CA GLU A 152 22.82 -17.01 2.30
C GLU A 152 21.50 -17.53 2.90
N THR A 153 20.41 -16.76 2.85
CA THR A 153 19.10 -17.15 3.41
C THR A 153 18.49 -18.27 2.57
N LEU A 154 18.32 -19.44 3.19
CA LEU A 154 17.64 -20.58 2.57
C LEU A 154 16.14 -20.50 2.86
N VAL A 155 15.34 -20.33 1.80
CA VAL A 155 13.88 -20.41 1.89
C VAL A 155 13.46 -21.86 1.64
N LEU A 156 12.85 -22.49 2.64
CA LEU A 156 12.34 -23.85 2.52
C LEU A 156 10.85 -23.79 2.18
N THR A 157 10.44 -24.55 1.18
CA THR A 157 9.02 -24.76 0.84
C THR A 157 8.62 -26.20 1.17
N ASP A 158 7.32 -26.48 1.15
CA ASP A 158 6.78 -27.84 1.22
C ASP A 158 7.30 -28.75 0.09
N GLN A 159 7.74 -28.17 -1.03
CA GLN A 159 8.37 -28.84 -2.15
C GLN A 159 9.90 -28.99 -2.01
N GLY A 160 10.49 -28.55 -0.90
CA GLY A 160 11.94 -28.54 -0.66
C GLY A 160 12.60 -27.18 -0.94
N ARG A 161 13.91 -27.23 -1.28
CA ARG A 161 14.69 -26.05 -1.72
C ARG A 161 14.46 -25.77 -3.20
#